data_AF-A0A3N1B1V8-F1
#
_entry.id   AF-A0A3N1B1V8-F1
#
_cell.length_a   1.000
_cell.length_b   1.000
_cell.length_c   1.000
_cell.angle_alpha   90.00
_cell.angle_beta   90.00
_cell.angle_gamma   90.00
#
_symmetry.space_group_name_H-M   'P 1'
#
loop_
_entity.id
_entity.type
_entity.pdbx_description
1 polymer ?
#
loop_
_entity_poly.entity_id
_entity_poly.type
_entity_poly.pdbx_seq_one_letter_code
_entity_poly.pdbx_strand_id
1 'polypeptide(L)'
;MRHDIERGRRPRTAPAGQWAFEAVTAGAVALGTLLDAASAIGVLIADNLVVPVTVNPTTDLGPPATAGRFTLTPGDAALLTVTEPTVADRLWIFGPALLLAAVIATAGGLLWRVVRSLRSADPFHPRNARRVGAAAAVLLLGGSLAAALQAAGHLALVSTARDAWQPDRTLALQAVIDPPVAVLLLGLGLGAAAEFLRRGTAMRADLDGLV
;
A
#
# COMPACT_ATOMS: atom_id res chain seq x y z
N MET A 1 5.77 58.94 -30.63
CA MET A 1 4.67 58.43 -29.78
C MET A 1 4.76 56.92 -29.71
N ARG A 2 5.52 56.39 -28.74
CA ARG A 2 5.55 54.96 -28.39
C ARG A 2 4.80 54.85 -27.06
N HIS A 3 3.62 54.25 -27.08
CA HIS A 3 2.85 53.96 -25.88
C HIS A 3 3.42 52.70 -25.24
N ASP A 4 4.19 52.88 -24.16
CA ASP A 4 4.57 51.82 -23.24
C ASP A 4 3.30 51.24 -22.60
N ILE A 5 2.97 50.02 -23.00
CA ILE A 5 1.94 49.21 -22.36
C ILE A 5 2.62 48.48 -21.22
N GLU A 6 2.85 49.19 -20.11
CA GLU A 6 3.12 48.60 -18.80
C GLU A 6 1.82 47.93 -18.30
N ARG A 7 1.51 46.75 -18.83
CA ARG A 7 0.51 45.87 -18.22
C ARG A 7 1.13 45.28 -16.96
N GLY A 8 0.92 46.00 -15.85
CA GLY A 8 1.20 45.53 -14.50
C GLY A 8 0.61 44.14 -14.28
N ARG A 9 1.49 43.13 -14.20
CA ARG A 9 1.15 41.80 -13.72
C ARG A 9 0.79 41.92 -12.24
N ARG A 10 -0.51 42.12 -11.95
CA ARG A 10 -0.98 41.94 -10.58
C ARG A 10 -0.71 40.48 -10.17
N PRO A 11 -0.01 40.23 -9.05
CA PRO A 11 0.16 38.88 -8.56
C PRO A 11 -1.22 38.31 -8.26
N ARG A 12 -1.61 37.26 -8.99
CA ARG A 12 -2.79 36.47 -8.66
C ARG A 12 -2.54 35.85 -7.30
N THR A 13 -3.15 36.41 -6.27
CA THR A 13 -3.25 35.77 -4.96
C THR A 13 -4.06 34.49 -5.15
N ALA A 14 -3.44 33.35 -4.87
CA ALA A 14 -4.15 32.07 -4.92
C ALA A 14 -5.31 32.09 -3.93
N PRO A 15 -6.48 31.51 -4.28
CA PRO A 15 -7.64 31.48 -3.39
C PRO A 15 -7.29 30.80 -2.07
N ALA A 16 -7.69 31.41 -0.96
CA ALA A 16 -7.35 31.00 0.41
C ALA A 16 -7.82 29.57 0.80
N GLY A 17 -8.50 28.83 -0.06
CA GLY A 17 -8.84 27.41 0.18
C GLY A 17 -7.79 26.41 -0.30
N GLN A 18 -6.91 26.80 -1.22
CA GLN A 18 -6.03 25.85 -1.91
C GLN A 18 -4.88 25.34 -1.04
N TRP A 19 -4.29 26.20 -0.19
CA TRP A 19 -3.21 25.80 0.72
C TRP A 19 -3.69 24.83 1.81
N ALA A 20 -4.95 24.97 2.25
CA ALA A 20 -5.56 24.09 3.24
C ALA A 20 -5.70 22.66 2.70
N PHE A 21 -6.23 22.50 1.48
CA PHE A 21 -6.36 21.18 0.85
C PHE A 21 -5.01 20.46 0.65
N GLU A 22 -3.97 21.21 0.29
CA GLU A 22 -2.63 20.67 0.09
C GLU A 22 -1.98 20.25 1.41
N ALA A 23 -2.11 21.06 2.45
CA ALA A 23 -1.64 20.72 3.80
C ALA A 23 -2.35 19.47 4.32
N VAL A 24 -3.66 19.35 4.09
CA VAL A 24 -4.45 18.17 4.46
C VAL A 24 -4.00 16.93 3.69
N THR A 25 -3.78 17.03 2.38
CA THR A 25 -3.36 15.88 1.56
C THR A 25 -1.95 15.41 1.93
N ALA A 26 -1.00 16.34 2.07
CA ALA A 26 0.36 16.02 2.49
C ALA A 26 0.39 15.46 3.92
N GLY A 27 -0.41 16.04 4.81
CA GLY A 27 -0.59 15.55 6.18
C GLY A 27 -1.15 14.14 6.23
N ALA A 28 -2.17 13.84 5.41
CA ALA A 28 -2.78 12.51 5.35
C ALA A 28 -1.81 11.44 4.83
N VAL A 29 -1.03 11.75 3.77
CA VAL A 29 -0.01 10.83 3.25
C VAL A 29 1.08 10.60 4.29
N ALA A 30 1.61 11.66 4.90
CA ALA A 30 2.65 11.57 5.91
C ALA A 30 2.17 10.77 7.13
N LEU A 31 0.96 11.06 7.62
CA LEU A 31 0.37 10.37 8.75
C LEU A 31 0.13 8.89 8.44
N GLY A 32 -0.39 8.55 7.26
CA GLY A 32 -0.55 7.16 6.82
C GLY A 32 0.79 6.42 6.80
N THR A 33 1.83 7.01 6.19
CA THR A 33 3.17 6.39 6.17
C THR A 33 3.78 6.24 7.56
N LEU A 34 3.54 7.17 8.47
CA LEU A 34 4.05 7.10 9.85
C LEU A 34 3.30 6.05 10.67
N LEU A 35 1.98 5.94 10.52
CA LEU A 35 1.17 4.91 11.15
C LEU A 35 1.59 3.51 10.67
N ASP A 36 1.79 3.34 9.37
CA ASP A 36 2.28 2.07 8.81
C ASP A 36 3.67 1.72 9.34
N ALA A 37 4.60 2.68 9.35
CA ALA A 37 5.95 2.48 9.90
C ALA A 37 5.92 2.15 11.40
N ALA A 38 5.09 2.85 12.18
CA ALA A 38 4.94 2.61 13.62
C ALA A 38 4.33 1.22 13.90
N SER A 39 3.30 0.83 13.14
CA SER A 39 2.71 -0.51 13.20
C SER A 39 3.75 -1.58 12.90
N ALA A 40 4.56 -1.37 11.86
CA ALA A 40 5.61 -2.29 11.47
C ALA A 40 6.70 -2.39 12.57
N ILE A 41 7.12 -1.28 13.17
CA ILE A 41 8.06 -1.27 14.32
C ILE A 41 7.48 -2.04 15.51
N GLY A 42 6.18 -1.89 15.78
CA GLY A 42 5.48 -2.63 16.83
C GLY A 42 5.60 -4.16 16.64
N VAL A 43 5.39 -4.65 15.42
CA VAL A 43 5.59 -6.08 15.08
C VAL A 43 7.05 -6.51 15.24
N LEU A 44 7.99 -5.64 14.88
CA LEU A 44 9.42 -5.96 14.98
C LEU A 44 9.89 -6.12 16.42
N ILE A 45 9.30 -5.39 17.38
CA ILE A 45 9.69 -5.41 18.79
C ILE A 45 8.81 -6.38 19.60
N ALA A 46 7.68 -6.83 19.06
CA ALA A 46 6.79 -7.76 19.75
C ALA A 46 7.51 -9.04 20.21
N ASP A 47 7.20 -9.48 21.43
CA ASP A 47 7.71 -10.73 21.99
C ASP A 47 7.05 -11.95 21.34
N ASN A 48 5.84 -11.77 20.81
CA ASN A 48 5.06 -12.79 20.12
C ASN A 48 4.58 -12.33 18.74
N LEU A 49 4.49 -13.27 17.79
CA LEU A 49 3.85 -13.04 16.50
C LEU A 49 2.51 -13.76 16.48
N VAL A 50 1.44 -13.05 16.10
CA VAL A 50 0.08 -13.62 15.99
C VAL A 50 -0.31 -13.66 14.52
N VAL A 51 -0.64 -14.85 14.02
CA VAL A 51 -1.03 -15.09 12.63
C VAL A 51 -2.41 -15.76 12.60
N PRO A 52 -3.38 -15.21 11.84
CA PRO A 52 -4.67 -15.86 11.68
C PRO A 52 -4.54 -17.12 10.82
N VAL A 53 -5.13 -18.22 11.28
CA VAL A 53 -5.16 -19.50 10.59
C VAL A 53 -6.56 -20.10 10.61
N THR A 54 -6.88 -20.88 9.59
CA THR A 54 -8.08 -21.71 9.57
C THR A 54 -7.69 -23.15 9.87
N VAL A 55 -8.55 -23.86 10.58
CA VAL A 55 -8.28 -25.22 11.04
C VAL A 55 -9.43 -26.11 10.63
N ASN A 56 -9.13 -27.23 9.96
CA ASN A 56 -10.11 -28.20 9.53
C ASN A 56 -9.72 -29.60 10.07
N PRO A 57 -10.62 -30.32 10.77
CA PRO A 57 -12.02 -29.97 11.07
C PRO A 57 -12.18 -28.84 12.10
N THR A 58 -13.22 -28.03 11.89
CA THR A 58 -13.62 -26.87 12.72
C THR A 58 -14.25 -27.29 14.05
N THR A 59 -14.56 -28.57 14.25
CA THR A 59 -15.19 -29.08 15.46
C THR A 59 -14.21 -29.12 16.63
N ASP A 60 -14.45 -28.20 17.57
CA ASP A 60 -13.99 -28.19 18.96
C ASP A 60 -12.49 -28.46 19.14
N LEU A 61 -11.68 -27.43 18.83
CA LEU A 61 -10.23 -27.44 19.08
C LEU A 61 -9.87 -27.57 20.56
N GLY A 62 -10.84 -27.53 21.47
CA GLY A 62 -10.62 -27.65 22.91
C GLY A 62 -9.85 -26.45 23.47
N PRO A 63 -9.13 -26.60 24.60
CA PRO A 63 -8.31 -25.51 25.14
C PRO A 63 -7.13 -25.17 24.20
N PRO A 64 -6.48 -24.00 24.37
CA PRO A 64 -5.30 -23.64 23.62
C PRO A 64 -4.25 -24.76 23.65
N ALA A 65 -3.78 -25.15 22.47
CA ALA A 65 -2.80 -26.23 22.31
C ALA A 65 -1.43 -25.63 22.01
N THR A 66 -0.38 -26.21 22.59
CA THR A 66 1.01 -25.75 22.39
C THR A 66 1.87 -26.88 21.84
N ALA A 67 2.62 -26.61 20.77
CA ALA A 67 3.65 -27.49 20.22
C ALA A 67 4.93 -26.70 19.96
N GLY A 68 5.98 -26.98 20.74
CA GLY A 68 7.22 -26.22 20.70
C GLY A 68 6.96 -24.72 20.93
N ARG A 69 7.38 -23.88 19.97
CA ARG A 69 7.23 -22.42 20.01
C ARG A 69 5.86 -21.90 19.54
N PHE A 70 4.95 -22.79 19.15
CA PHE A 70 3.67 -22.44 18.55
C PHE A 70 2.53 -22.73 19.53
N THR A 71 1.64 -21.76 19.70
CA THR A 71 0.40 -21.90 20.48
C THR A 71 -0.79 -21.60 19.59
N LEU A 72 -1.71 -22.55 19.46
CA LEU A 72 -2.95 -22.41 18.71
C LEU A 72 -4.09 -22.05 19.67
N THR A 73 -4.68 -20.88 19.50
CA THR A 73 -5.85 -20.44 20.25
C THR A 73 -7.11 -20.61 19.39
N PRO A 74 -8.12 -21.36 19.83
CA PRO A 74 -9.39 -21.51 19.11
C PRO A 74 -10.12 -20.18 18.95
N GLY A 75 -10.81 -20.01 17.83
CA GLY A 75 -11.68 -18.86 17.52
C GLY A 75 -12.35 -19.04 16.16
N ASP A 76 -13.20 -18.10 15.74
CA ASP A 76 -13.84 -18.11 14.41
C ASP A 76 -12.79 -18.20 13.28
N ALA A 77 -11.66 -17.50 13.46
CA ALA A 77 -10.37 -17.85 12.89
C ALA A 77 -9.45 -18.20 14.05
N ALA A 78 -8.80 -19.37 14.00
CA ALA A 78 -7.86 -19.75 15.04
C ALA A 78 -6.62 -18.85 14.96
N LEU A 79 -6.03 -18.53 16.10
CA LEU A 79 -4.85 -17.69 16.19
C LEU A 79 -3.62 -18.54 16.46
N LEU A 80 -2.67 -18.53 15.53
CA LEU A 80 -1.36 -19.12 15.71
C LEU A 80 -0.43 -18.07 16.33
N THR A 81 -0.05 -18.29 17.59
CA THR A 81 0.91 -17.45 18.31
C THR A 81 2.29 -18.11 18.29
N VAL A 82 3.31 -17.37 17.88
CA VAL A 82 4.72 -17.77 17.93
C VAL A 82 5.37 -17.06 19.11
N THR A 83 5.73 -17.80 20.17
CA THR A 83 6.24 -17.23 21.44
C THR A 83 7.70 -16.82 21.36
N GLU A 84 8.49 -17.46 20.49
CA GLU A 84 9.92 -17.17 20.29
C GLU A 84 10.20 -17.02 18.78
N PRO A 85 9.79 -15.89 18.18
CA PRO A 85 9.93 -15.69 16.75
C PRO A 85 11.39 -15.45 16.39
N THR A 86 11.88 -16.22 15.42
CA THR A 86 13.24 -16.06 14.88
C THR A 86 13.33 -14.78 14.05
N VAL A 87 14.56 -14.33 13.76
CA VAL A 87 14.80 -13.20 12.86
C VAL A 87 14.17 -13.43 11.48
N ALA A 88 14.18 -14.68 10.99
CA ALA A 88 13.55 -15.04 9.73
C ALA A 88 12.02 -14.88 9.80
N ASP A 89 11.36 -15.34 10.87
CA ASP A 89 9.91 -15.18 11.05
C ASP A 89 9.52 -13.70 11.10
N ARG A 90 10.28 -12.91 11.87
CA ARG A 90 10.09 -11.46 11.95
C ARG A 90 10.24 -10.82 10.57
N LEU A 91 11.27 -11.17 9.81
CA LEU A 91 11.50 -10.62 8.47
C LEU A 91 10.40 -11.02 7.48
N TRP A 92 9.90 -12.26 7.53
CA TRP A 92 8.82 -12.71 6.65
C TRP A 92 7.49 -12.02 6.93
N ILE A 93 7.18 -11.73 8.19
CA ILE A 93 5.96 -11.00 8.55
C ILE A 93 6.11 -9.49 8.30
N PHE A 94 7.28 -8.93 8.63
CA PHE A 94 7.52 -7.48 8.56
C PHE A 94 7.88 -6.98 7.17
N GLY A 95 8.68 -7.73 6.42
CA GLY A 95 9.19 -7.35 5.10
C GLY A 95 8.10 -6.90 4.12
N PRO A 96 6.98 -7.63 3.99
CA PRO A 96 5.83 -7.22 3.18
C PRO A 96 5.23 -5.87 3.59
N ALA A 97 5.07 -5.63 4.89
CA ALA A 97 4.52 -4.37 5.41
C ALA A 97 5.45 -3.19 5.11
N LEU A 98 6.76 -3.37 5.28
CA LEU A 98 7.76 -2.34 4.94
C LEU A 98 7.77 -2.05 3.44
N LEU A 99 7.69 -3.09 2.60
CA LEU A 99 7.57 -2.93 1.15
C LEU A 99 6.30 -2.15 0.79
N LEU A 100 5.16 -2.48 1.39
CA LEU A 100 3.90 -1.78 1.14
C LEU A 100 3.99 -0.30 1.57
N ALA A 101 4.58 0.01 2.71
CA ALA A 101 4.82 1.38 3.15
C ALA A 101 5.70 2.15 2.14
N ALA A 102 6.75 1.53 1.62
CA ALA A 102 7.61 2.12 0.58
C ALA A 102 6.85 2.36 -0.73
N VAL A 103 5.95 1.44 -1.11
CA VAL A 103 5.07 1.55 -2.28
C VAL A 103 4.13 2.75 -2.12
N ILE A 104 3.46 2.86 -0.97
CA ILE A 104 2.55 3.98 -0.66
C ILE A 104 3.31 5.31 -0.66
N ALA A 105 4.47 5.38 -0.01
CA ALA A 105 5.30 6.58 0.02
C ALA A 105 5.75 7.01 -1.39
N THR A 106 6.16 6.04 -2.22
CA THR A 106 6.59 6.29 -3.59
C THR A 106 5.43 6.79 -4.46
N ALA A 107 4.27 6.14 -4.39
CA ALA A 107 3.07 6.58 -5.11
C ALA A 107 2.61 7.97 -4.64
N GLY A 108 2.55 8.19 -3.33
CA GLY A 108 2.23 9.49 -2.73
C GLY A 108 3.20 10.59 -3.17
N GLY A 109 4.51 10.31 -3.19
CA GLY A 109 5.53 11.24 -3.68
C GLY A 109 5.38 11.58 -5.17
N LEU A 110 5.00 10.61 -6.01
CA LEU A 110 4.70 10.84 -7.43
C LEU A 110 3.46 11.72 -7.62
N LEU A 111 2.39 11.46 -6.87
CA LEU A 111 1.16 12.26 -6.91
C LEU A 111 1.39 13.67 -6.37
N TRP A 112 2.16 13.83 -5.29
CA TRP A 112 2.55 15.13 -4.77
C TRP A 112 3.32 15.96 -5.81
N ARG A 113 4.22 15.32 -6.58
CA ARG A 113 4.90 15.98 -7.71
C ARG A 113 3.94 16.42 -8.81
N VAL A 114 2.83 15.70 -9.04
CA VAL A 114 1.77 16.12 -9.96
C VAL A 114 1.05 17.35 -9.39
N VAL A 115 0.56 17.29 -8.16
CA VAL A 115 -0.09 18.43 -7.51
C VAL A 115 0.81 19.68 -7.53
N ARG A 116 2.10 19.51 -7.28
CA ARG A 116 3.06 20.62 -7.31
C ARG A 116 3.28 21.18 -8.72
N SER A 117 3.29 20.35 -9.77
CA SER A 117 3.41 20.86 -11.15
C SER A 117 2.15 21.59 -11.61
N LEU A 118 0.97 21.23 -11.11
CA LEU A 118 -0.28 21.97 -11.39
C LEU A 118 -0.23 23.43 -10.93
N ARG A 119 0.63 23.77 -9.96
CA ARG A 119 0.77 25.15 -9.46
C ARG A 119 1.48 26.08 -10.42
N SER A 120 2.36 25.55 -11.27
CA SER A 120 3.25 26.34 -12.12
C SER A 120 3.09 26.07 -13.61
N ALA A 121 2.37 25.01 -13.98
CA ALA A 121 2.32 24.51 -15.34
C ALA A 121 0.93 24.00 -15.74
N ASP A 122 0.80 23.68 -17.02
CA ASP A 122 -0.41 23.13 -17.60
C ASP A 122 -0.79 21.78 -16.97
N PRO A 123 -2.04 21.60 -16.51
CA PRO A 123 -2.52 20.31 -16.00
C PRO A 123 -2.33 19.15 -16.97
N PHE A 124 -2.46 19.42 -18.26
CA PHE A 124 -2.35 18.45 -19.34
C PHE A 124 -0.92 18.31 -19.86
N HIS A 125 0.09 18.64 -19.04
CA HIS A 125 1.45 18.36 -19.45
C HIS A 125 1.70 16.83 -19.49
N PRO A 126 2.28 16.27 -20.56
CA PRO A 126 2.48 14.81 -20.71
C PRO A 126 3.30 14.18 -19.57
N ARG A 127 4.17 14.96 -18.92
CA ARG A 127 4.91 14.56 -17.71
C ARG A 127 3.97 14.21 -16.54
N ASN A 128 2.84 14.90 -16.37
CA ASN A 128 1.89 14.61 -15.29
C ASN A 128 1.20 13.26 -15.54
N ALA A 129 0.76 13.00 -16.77
CA ALA A 129 0.18 11.70 -17.16
C ALA A 129 1.17 10.54 -16.91
N ARG A 130 2.46 10.72 -17.22
CA ARG A 130 3.50 9.73 -16.92
C ARG A 130 3.68 9.49 -15.41
N ARG A 131 3.64 10.54 -14.59
CA ARG A 131 3.76 10.42 -13.13
C ARG A 131 2.56 9.70 -12.51
N VAL A 132 1.33 10.01 -12.94
CA VAL A 132 0.13 9.29 -12.50
C VAL A 132 0.19 7.83 -12.94
N GLY A 133 0.59 7.56 -14.18
CA GLY A 133 0.79 6.20 -14.67
C GLY A 133 1.86 5.42 -13.91
N ALA A 134 2.96 6.09 -13.54
CA ALA A 134 4.00 5.50 -12.69
C ALA A 134 3.48 5.19 -11.28
N ALA A 135 2.68 6.08 -10.68
CA ALA A 135 2.05 5.82 -9.38
C ALA A 135 1.12 4.60 -9.43
N ALA A 136 0.30 4.51 -10.49
CA ALA A 136 -0.54 3.34 -10.76
C ALA A 136 0.28 2.04 -10.85
N ALA A 137 1.35 2.05 -11.65
CA ALA A 137 2.23 0.89 -11.80
C ALA A 137 2.91 0.49 -10.49
N VAL A 138 3.39 1.45 -9.71
CA VAL A 138 3.99 1.23 -8.38
C VAL A 138 3.01 0.54 -7.44
N LEU A 139 1.76 1.00 -7.39
CA LEU A 139 0.73 0.41 -6.54
C LEU A 139 0.32 -0.99 -7.00
N LEU A 140 0.12 -1.19 -8.29
CA LEU A 140 -0.27 -2.49 -8.84
C LEU A 140 0.83 -3.53 -8.65
N LEU A 141 2.05 -3.23 -9.09
CA LEU A 141 3.17 -4.18 -9.03
C LEU A 141 3.68 -4.34 -7.60
N GLY A 142 3.89 -3.23 -6.91
CA GLY A 142 4.41 -3.23 -5.54
C GLY A 142 3.41 -3.78 -4.53
N GLY A 143 2.13 -3.43 -4.63
CA GLY A 143 1.07 -3.97 -3.79
C GLY A 143 0.85 -5.47 -4.00
N SER A 144 0.88 -5.93 -5.25
CA SER A 144 0.79 -7.37 -5.57
C SER A 144 1.99 -8.14 -5.04
N LEU A 145 3.20 -7.60 -5.19
CA LEU A 145 4.42 -8.21 -4.67
C LEU A 145 4.41 -8.28 -3.15
N ALA A 146 4.01 -7.20 -2.46
CA ALA A 146 3.87 -7.20 -1.01
C ALA A 146 2.87 -8.27 -0.53
N ALA A 147 1.69 -8.35 -1.15
CA ALA A 147 0.70 -9.37 -0.81
C ALA A 147 1.21 -10.80 -1.06
N ALA A 148 1.93 -11.03 -2.16
CA ALA A 148 2.51 -12.33 -2.46
C ALA A 148 3.57 -12.74 -1.42
N LEU A 149 4.43 -11.80 -1.00
CA LEU A 149 5.42 -12.05 0.05
C LEU A 149 4.76 -12.30 1.41
N GLN A 150 3.68 -11.58 1.74
CA GLN A 150 2.91 -11.81 2.97
C GLN A 150 2.26 -13.20 2.98
N ALA A 151 1.63 -13.59 1.86
CA ALA A 151 1.07 -14.93 1.70
C ALA A 151 2.14 -16.02 1.84
N ALA A 152 3.31 -15.82 1.22
CA ALA A 152 4.43 -16.75 1.34
C ALA A 152 4.94 -16.87 2.78
N GLY A 153 5.07 -15.74 3.49
CA GLY A 153 5.46 -15.72 4.90
C GLY A 153 4.46 -16.45 5.80
N HIS A 154 3.16 -16.21 5.62
CA HIS A 154 2.12 -16.93 6.35
C HIS A 154 2.13 -18.43 6.05
N LEU A 155 2.29 -18.82 4.78
CA LEU A 155 2.36 -20.23 4.38
C LEU A 155 3.59 -20.93 4.98
N ALA A 156 4.76 -20.28 5.00
CA ALA A 156 5.97 -20.83 5.60
C ALA A 156 5.84 -21.00 7.13
N LEU A 157 5.19 -20.04 7.80
CA LEU A 157 4.90 -20.16 9.24
C LEU A 157 3.90 -21.28 9.53
N VAL A 158 2.84 -21.39 8.73
CA VAL A 158 1.84 -22.45 8.87
C VAL A 158 2.43 -23.83 8.57
N SER A 159 3.34 -23.95 7.59
CA SER A 159 4.00 -25.22 7.29
C SER A 159 4.92 -25.67 8.42
N THR A 160 5.75 -24.76 8.95
CA THR A 160 6.63 -25.07 10.09
C THR A 160 5.86 -25.38 11.37
N ALA A 161 4.74 -24.69 11.59
CA ALA A 161 3.80 -25.02 12.66
C ALA A 161 3.21 -26.43 12.48
N ARG A 162 2.72 -26.76 11.27
CA ARG A 162 2.18 -28.09 10.97
C ARG A 162 3.21 -29.19 11.25
N ASP A 163 4.46 -29.01 10.83
CA ASP A 163 5.53 -29.97 11.07
C ASP A 163 5.79 -30.19 12.57
N ALA A 164 5.66 -29.15 13.39
CA ALA A 164 5.83 -29.23 14.85
C ALA A 164 4.70 -29.99 15.57
N TRP A 165 3.47 -29.96 15.05
CA TRP A 165 2.29 -30.61 15.66
C TRP A 165 2.13 -32.11 15.36
N GLN A 166 3.01 -32.70 14.55
CA GLN A 166 3.19 -34.12 14.17
C GLN A 166 2.93 -34.41 12.67
N PRO A 167 3.76 -35.26 12.04
CA PRO A 167 3.67 -35.61 10.62
C PRO A 167 2.53 -36.58 10.24
N ASP A 168 1.86 -37.23 11.22
CA ASP A 168 1.03 -38.41 10.94
C ASP A 168 -0.50 -38.27 10.97
N ARG A 169 -1.16 -37.18 11.45
CA ARG A 169 -2.65 -37.06 11.34
C ARG A 169 -3.31 -35.65 11.37
N THR A 170 -4.30 -35.53 10.46
CA THR A 170 -5.63 -34.84 10.46
C THR A 170 -5.81 -33.33 10.67
N LEU A 171 -4.85 -32.57 11.23
CA LEU A 171 -5.03 -31.12 11.40
C LEU A 171 -4.60 -30.36 10.14
N ALA A 172 -5.58 -30.01 9.30
CA ALA A 172 -5.34 -29.18 8.13
C ALA A 172 -5.34 -27.70 8.54
N LEU A 173 -4.18 -27.20 9.00
CA LEU A 173 -3.96 -25.76 9.14
C LEU A 173 -3.84 -25.13 7.75
N GLN A 174 -4.58 -24.06 7.51
CA GLN A 174 -4.57 -23.29 6.27
C GLN A 174 -4.34 -21.81 6.59
N ALA A 175 -3.41 -21.19 5.86
CA ALA A 175 -3.15 -19.77 5.97
C ALA A 175 -4.33 -18.96 5.45
N VAL A 176 -4.74 -17.93 6.19
CA VAL A 176 -5.69 -16.93 5.68
C VAL A 176 -4.89 -15.95 4.82
N ILE A 177 -5.28 -15.81 3.55
CA ILE A 177 -4.65 -14.91 2.59
C ILE A 177 -5.69 -13.87 2.17
N ASP A 178 -5.44 -12.63 2.57
CA ASP A 178 -6.29 -11.50 2.19
C ASP A 178 -5.78 -10.88 0.87
N PRO A 179 -6.59 -10.84 -0.19
CA PRO A 179 -6.20 -10.18 -1.42
C PRO A 179 -6.08 -8.65 -1.20
N PRO A 180 -5.09 -7.97 -1.82
CA PRO A 180 -4.85 -6.54 -1.63
C PRO A 180 -5.83 -5.67 -2.44
N VAL A 181 -7.13 -5.93 -2.32
CA VAL A 181 -8.20 -5.36 -3.18
C VAL A 181 -8.15 -3.84 -3.20
N ALA A 182 -8.00 -3.19 -2.04
CA ALA A 182 -7.97 -1.74 -1.96
C ALA A 182 -6.81 -1.12 -2.76
N VAL A 183 -5.60 -1.69 -2.64
CA VAL A 183 -4.41 -1.22 -3.35
C VAL A 183 -4.54 -1.45 -4.86
N LEU A 184 -5.10 -2.60 -5.26
CA LEU A 184 -5.36 -2.92 -6.65
C LEU A 184 -6.37 -1.97 -7.28
N LEU A 185 -7.51 -1.73 -6.62
CA LEU A 185 -8.54 -0.80 -7.11
C LEU A 185 -8.00 0.63 -7.22
N LEU A 186 -7.21 1.08 -6.25
CA LEU A 186 -6.59 2.39 -6.28
C LEU A 186 -5.55 2.51 -7.42
N GLY A 187 -4.73 1.48 -7.62
CA GLY A 187 -3.81 1.39 -8.74
C GLY A 187 -4.52 1.43 -10.10
N LEU A 188 -5.60 0.66 -10.27
CA LEU A 188 -6.43 0.66 -11.48
C LEU A 188 -7.07 2.02 -11.71
N GLY A 189 -7.63 2.64 -10.66
CA GLY A 189 -8.24 3.97 -10.74
C GLY A 189 -7.23 5.04 -11.18
N LEU A 190 -6.02 5.03 -10.64
CA LEU A 190 -4.94 5.91 -11.09
C LEU A 190 -4.50 5.60 -12.52
N GLY A 191 -4.48 4.33 -12.93
CA GLY A 191 -4.18 3.92 -14.30
C GLY A 191 -5.19 4.50 -15.30
N ALA A 192 -6.48 4.41 -14.97
CA ALA A 192 -7.56 5.03 -15.74
C ALA A 192 -7.41 6.56 -15.81
N ALA A 193 -7.10 7.21 -14.69
CA ALA A 193 -6.83 8.65 -14.66
C ALA A 193 -5.63 9.03 -15.53
N ALA A 194 -4.55 8.22 -15.54
CA ALA A 194 -3.39 8.44 -16.39
C ALA A 194 -3.74 8.33 -17.88
N GLU A 195 -4.57 7.37 -18.27
CA GLU A 195 -5.08 7.25 -19.65
C GLU A 195 -5.95 8.43 -20.05
N PHE A 196 -6.85 8.86 -19.16
CA PHE A 196 -7.68 10.04 -19.39
C PHE A 196 -6.80 11.28 -19.65
N LEU A 197 -5.78 11.50 -18.84
CA LEU A 197 -4.82 12.59 -19.03
C LEU A 197 -4.10 12.47 -20.37
N ARG A 198 -3.60 11.28 -20.75
CA ARG A 198 -2.94 11.05 -22.05
C ARG A 198 -3.87 11.44 -23.21
N ARG A 199 -5.11 10.96 -23.21
CA ARG A 199 -6.08 11.29 -24.26
C ARG A 199 -6.40 12.78 -24.30
N GLY A 200 -6.55 13.42 -23.14
CA GLY A 200 -6.72 14.88 -23.04
C GLY A 200 -5.56 15.66 -23.64
N THR A 201 -4.31 15.21 -23.43
CA THR A 201 -3.13 15.85 -24.04
C THR A 201 -3.12 15.74 -25.57
N ALA A 202 -3.55 14.60 -26.11
CA ALA A 202 -3.60 14.37 -27.55
C ALA A 202 -4.68 15.23 -28.21
N MET A 203 -5.89 15.24 -27.66
CA MET A 203 -7.00 16.05 -28.15
C MET A 203 -6.66 17.54 -28.20
N ARG A 204 -5.90 18.03 -27.21
CA ARG A 204 -5.47 19.43 -27.19
C ARG A 204 -4.46 19.74 -28.30
N ALA A 205 -3.51 18.85 -28.55
CA ALA A 205 -2.56 19.01 -29.63
C ALA A 205 -3.27 19.07 -31.00
N ASP A 206 -4.33 18.28 -31.18
CA ASP A 206 -5.14 18.29 -32.41
C ASP A 206 -5.90 19.62 -32.59
N LEU A 207 -6.42 20.20 -31.50
CA LEU A 207 -7.12 21.49 -31.53
C LEU A 207 -6.18 22.67 -31.80
N ASP A 208 -4.97 22.66 -31.25
CA ASP A 208 -3.97 23.70 -31.47
C ASP A 208 -3.46 23.73 -32.93
N GLY A 209 -3.65 22.64 -33.70
CA GLY A 209 -3.29 22.56 -35.12
C GLY A 209 -4.35 23.06 -36.10
N LEU A 210 -5.55 23.42 -35.62
CA LEU A 210 -6.69 23.84 -36.45
C LEU A 210 -6.89 25.38 -36.51
N VAL A 211 -6.11 26.14 -35.74
CA VAL A 211 -6.18 27.61 -35.62
C VAL A 211 -4.91 28.24 -36.17
#